data_AF-A7XZ13-F1
#
_entry.id   AF-A7XZ13-F1
#
_cell.length_a   1.000
_cell.length_b   1.000
_cell.length_c   1.000
_cell.angle_alpha   90.00
_cell.angle_beta   90.00
_cell.angle_gamma   90.00
#
_symmetry.space_group_name_H-M   'P 1'
#
loop_
_entity.id
_entity.type
_entity.pdbx_description
1 polymer ?
#
loop_
_entity_poly.entity_id
_entity_poly.type
_entity_poly.pdbx_seq_one_letter_code
_entity_poly.pdbx_strand_id
1 'polypeptide(L)'
;GTAQTLRPFAASLGISLEEVPPLQIEGTIVSSRKIRQFLRKKDLCSAEKFLGRPFSYTGKVAHGRGIGASFGYATINLPLTHSLLPLGVYTCTIVIEGFSYAGVMNLGMAPTMQRH
;
A
#
# COMPACT_ATOMS: atom_id res chain seq x y z
N GLY A 1 -12.95 25.21 -3.01
CA GLY A 1 -11.88 26.18 -3.32
C GLY A 1 -10.92 25.57 -4.32
N THR A 2 -10.36 26.39 -5.20
CA THR A 2 -9.29 26.08 -6.16
C THR A 2 -8.03 26.89 -5.82
N ALA A 3 -6.90 26.60 -6.47
CA ALA A 3 -5.69 27.43 -6.36
C ALA A 3 -5.97 28.90 -6.70
N GLN A 4 -6.80 29.17 -7.73
CA GLN A 4 -7.24 30.52 -8.09
C GLN A 4 -8.01 31.21 -6.96
N THR A 5 -8.94 30.52 -6.30
CA THR A 5 -9.66 31.11 -5.17
C THR A 5 -8.78 31.30 -3.93
N LEU A 6 -7.66 30.57 -3.82
CA LEU A 6 -6.72 30.64 -2.71
C LEU A 6 -5.72 31.80 -2.84
N ARG A 7 -5.38 32.21 -4.08
CA ARG A 7 -4.45 33.31 -4.38
C ARG A 7 -4.74 34.62 -3.62
N PRO A 8 -5.95 35.20 -3.65
CA PRO A 8 -6.22 36.47 -2.97
C PRO A 8 -6.08 36.36 -1.44
N PHE A 9 -6.46 35.22 -0.84
CA PHE A 9 -6.28 34.97 0.59
C PHE A 9 -4.80 34.86 0.97
N ALA A 10 -4.02 34.07 0.21
CA ALA A 10 -2.58 33.93 0.44
C ALA A 10 -1.87 35.29 0.35
N ALA A 11 -2.22 36.11 -0.66
CA ALA A 11 -1.71 37.46 -0.81
C ALA A 11 -2.03 38.37 0.38
N SER A 12 -3.26 38.34 0.89
CA SER A 12 -3.66 39.14 2.07
C SER A 12 -2.92 38.77 3.36
N LEU A 13 -2.37 37.56 3.42
CA LEU A 13 -1.61 37.04 4.56
C LEU A 13 -0.09 37.08 4.35
N GLY A 14 0.39 37.60 3.21
CA GLY A 14 1.82 37.62 2.86
C GLY A 14 2.42 36.22 2.61
N ILE A 15 1.58 35.24 2.28
CA ILE A 15 1.99 33.85 2.02
C ILE A 15 2.25 33.66 0.52
N SER A 16 3.41 33.09 0.17
CA SER A 16 3.70 32.69 -1.21
C SER A 16 2.89 31.45 -1.60
N LEU A 17 2.27 31.49 -2.78
CA LEU A 17 1.54 30.36 -3.34
C LEU A 17 2.26 29.84 -4.58
N GLU A 18 2.64 28.56 -4.55
CA GLU A 18 3.19 27.83 -5.69
C GLU A 18 2.20 26.72 -6.08
N GLU A 19 1.82 26.69 -7.36
CA GLU A 19 0.91 25.67 -7.89
C GLU A 19 1.71 24.63 -8.67
N VAL A 20 1.72 23.40 -8.15
CA VAL A 20 2.43 22.28 -8.78
C VAL A 20 1.52 21.62 -9.82
N PRO A 21 1.94 21.49 -11.09
CA PRO A 21 1.14 20.85 -12.11
C PRO A 21 0.94 19.36 -11.83
N PRO A 22 -0.18 18.75 -12.27
CA PRO A 22 -0.41 17.32 -12.09
C PRO A 22 0.66 16.48 -12.81
N LEU A 23 1.23 15.51 -12.10
CA LEU A 23 2.09 14.50 -12.71
C LEU A 23 1.25 13.56 -13.60
N GLN A 24 1.78 13.24 -14.78
CA GLN A 24 1.17 12.30 -15.71
C GLN A 24 2.15 11.18 -16.08
N ILE A 25 1.62 9.96 -16.19
CA ILE A 25 2.33 8.80 -16.73
C ILE A 25 1.45 8.27 -17.86
N GLU A 26 1.99 8.20 -19.08
CA GLU A 26 1.26 7.72 -20.26
C GLU A 26 -0.08 8.44 -20.46
N GLY A 27 -0.06 9.78 -20.35
CA GLY A 27 -1.25 10.62 -20.49
C GLY A 27 -2.29 10.48 -19.37
N THR A 28 -2.03 9.67 -18.35
CA THR A 28 -2.92 9.48 -17.21
C THR A 28 -2.40 10.25 -16.00
N ILE A 29 -3.25 11.09 -15.41
CA ILE A 29 -2.93 11.80 -14.17
C ILE A 29 -2.67 10.81 -13.03
N VAL A 30 -1.51 10.94 -12.41
CA VAL A 30 -1.15 10.21 -11.20
C VAL A 30 -2.01 10.72 -10.05
N SER A 31 -2.80 9.83 -9.46
CA SER A 31 -3.68 10.18 -8.35
C SER A 31 -3.94 8.97 -7.46
N SER A 32 -4.23 9.21 -6.18
CA SER A 32 -4.55 8.14 -5.23
C SER A 32 -5.78 7.34 -5.66
N ARG A 33 -6.75 7.97 -6.36
CA ARG A 33 -7.91 7.27 -6.92
C ARG A 33 -7.47 6.25 -7.97
N LYS A 34 -6.59 6.63 -8.89
CA LYS A 34 -6.10 5.75 -9.97
C LYS A 34 -5.26 4.61 -9.40
N ILE A 35 -4.34 4.90 -8.48
CA ILE A 35 -3.53 3.89 -7.79
C ILE A 35 -4.42 2.87 -7.06
N ARG A 36 -5.43 3.33 -6.31
CA ARG A 36 -6.39 2.41 -5.64
C ARG A 36 -7.19 1.56 -6.63
N GLN A 37 -7.49 2.07 -7.82
CA GLN A 37 -8.15 1.28 -8.86
C GLN A 37 -7.24 0.16 -9.39
N PHE A 38 -5.96 0.44 -9.63
CA PHE A 38 -4.99 -0.59 -10.04
C PHE A 38 -4.84 -1.68 -8.98
N LEU A 39 -4.65 -1.28 -7.70
CA LEU A 39 -4.54 -2.21 -6.58
C LEU A 39 -5.78 -3.12 -6.45
N ARG A 40 -6.99 -2.54 -6.52
CA ARG A 40 -8.25 -3.31 -6.47
C ARG A 40 -8.42 -4.28 -7.63
N LYS A 41 -7.82 -3.99 -8.78
CA LYS A 41 -7.84 -4.86 -9.97
C LYS A 41 -6.68 -5.88 -9.99
N LYS A 42 -5.85 -5.94 -8.93
CA LYS A 42 -4.61 -6.73 -8.87
C LYS A 42 -3.58 -6.36 -9.95
N ASP A 43 -3.70 -5.17 -10.53
CA ASP A 43 -2.72 -4.64 -11.47
C ASP A 43 -1.57 -3.99 -10.68
N LEU A 44 -0.69 -4.84 -10.15
CA LEU A 44 0.43 -4.41 -9.31
C LEU A 44 1.50 -3.67 -10.10
N CYS A 45 1.67 -3.99 -11.39
CA CYS A 45 2.65 -3.34 -12.26
C CYS A 45 2.28 -1.87 -12.51
N SER A 46 1.03 -1.59 -12.89
CA SER A 46 0.57 -0.21 -13.04
C SER A 46 0.58 0.53 -11.70
N ALA A 47 0.22 -0.13 -10.60
CA ALA A 47 0.27 0.49 -9.28
C ALA A 47 1.70 0.89 -8.91
N GLU A 48 2.69 0.01 -9.11
CA GLU A 48 4.10 0.29 -8.86
C GLU A 48 4.63 1.44 -9.70
N LYS A 49 4.33 1.44 -11.01
CA LYS A 49 4.71 2.51 -11.92
C LYS A 49 4.20 3.87 -11.45
N PHE A 50 2.94 3.93 -11.01
CA PHE A 50 2.31 5.16 -10.54
C PHE A 50 2.75 5.57 -9.13
N LEU A 51 3.22 4.63 -8.31
CA LEU A 51 3.78 4.87 -6.99
C LEU A 51 5.28 5.22 -7.02
N GLY A 52 5.98 4.85 -8.10
CA GLY A 52 7.45 4.87 -8.18
C GLY A 52 8.13 3.81 -7.32
N ARG A 53 7.38 2.86 -6.76
CA ARG A 53 7.86 1.76 -5.91
C ARG A 53 6.79 0.66 -5.79
N PRO A 54 7.16 -0.58 -5.40
CA PRO A 54 6.20 -1.61 -5.06
C PRO A 54 5.23 -1.16 -3.96
N PHE A 55 3.96 -1.56 -4.06
CA PHE A 55 3.00 -1.36 -2.98
C PHE A 55 3.35 -2.27 -1.79
N SER A 56 3.34 -1.69 -0.58
CA SER A 56 3.73 -2.39 0.63
C SER A 56 2.73 -2.17 1.78
N TYR A 57 2.68 -3.15 2.67
CA TYR A 57 2.07 -3.01 3.99
C TYR A 57 3.18 -2.89 5.03
N THR A 58 3.01 -1.94 5.96
CA THR A 58 3.94 -1.72 7.07
C THR A 58 3.15 -1.74 8.36
N GLY A 59 3.67 -2.39 9.39
CA GLY A 59 3.02 -2.45 10.69
C GLY A 59 3.87 -3.15 11.74
N LYS A 60 3.37 -3.17 12.97
CA LYS A 60 3.97 -3.94 14.05
C LYS A 60 3.56 -5.41 13.92
N VAL A 61 4.53 -6.30 14.08
CA VAL A 61 4.29 -7.74 14.12
C VAL A 61 3.47 -8.08 15.35
N ALA A 62 2.35 -8.79 15.17
CA ALA A 62 1.53 -9.31 16.24
C ALA A 62 1.83 -10.79 16.49
N HIS A 63 1.59 -11.25 17.71
CA HIS A 63 1.60 -12.67 18.02
C HIS A 63 0.48 -13.38 17.26
N GLY A 64 0.84 -14.43 16.53
CA GLY A 64 -0.11 -15.34 15.89
C GLY A 64 -0.36 -16.58 16.75
N ARG A 65 -1.04 -17.57 16.16
CA ARG A 65 -1.33 -18.86 16.83
C ARG A 65 -0.14 -19.81 16.96
N GLY A 66 1.06 -19.42 16.50
CA GLY A 66 2.26 -20.25 16.54
C GLY A 66 2.27 -21.47 15.60
N ILE A 67 1.17 -21.74 14.87
CA ILE A 67 1.00 -22.92 14.02
C ILE A 67 2.11 -23.05 12.97
N GLY A 68 2.51 -21.95 12.33
CA GLY A 68 3.59 -21.98 11.33
C GLY A 68 4.92 -22.46 11.91
N ALA A 69 5.23 -22.04 13.14
CA ALA A 69 6.44 -22.48 13.83
C ALA A 69 6.42 -23.99 14.13
N SER A 70 5.25 -24.56 14.41
CA SER A 70 5.08 -26.02 14.58
C SER A 70 5.38 -26.82 13.31
N PHE A 71 5.32 -26.20 12.13
CA PHE A 71 5.67 -26.80 10.84
C PHE A 71 7.04 -26.33 10.31
N GLY A 72 7.82 -25.61 11.12
CA GLY A 72 9.15 -25.11 10.73
C GLY A 72 9.14 -23.84 9.87
N TYR A 73 7.98 -23.17 9.71
CA TYR A 73 7.86 -21.94 8.92
C TYR A 73 7.85 -20.70 9.81
N ALA A 74 8.78 -19.78 9.56
CA ALA A 74 8.75 -18.45 10.17
C ALA A 74 7.56 -17.65 9.61
N THR A 75 6.63 -17.24 10.49
CA THR A 75 5.43 -16.48 10.10
C THR A 75 5.39 -15.11 10.75
N ILE A 76 4.96 -14.12 9.98
CA ILE A 76 4.73 -12.75 10.44
C ILE A 76 3.24 -12.46 10.33
N ASN A 77 2.62 -11.99 11.42
CA ASN A 77 1.23 -11.59 11.42
C ASN A 77 1.15 -10.06 11.50
N LEU A 78 0.63 -9.43 10.45
CA LEU A 78 0.40 -7.99 10.41
C LEU A 78 -1.12 -7.73 10.47
N PRO A 79 -1.65 -7.21 11.59
CA PRO A 79 -3.05 -6.84 11.66
C PRO A 79 -3.31 -5.64 10.75
N LEU A 80 -4.26 -5.81 9.82
CA LEU A 80 -4.67 -4.76 8.88
C LEU A 80 -6.12 -4.35 9.20
N THR A 81 -6.36 -3.04 9.37
CA THR A 81 -7.72 -2.50 9.51
C THR A 81 -8.45 -2.43 8.17
N HIS A 82 -7.71 -2.14 7.10
CA HIS A 82 -8.22 -2.09 5.73
C HIS A 82 -7.20 -2.64 4.74
N SER A 83 -7.69 -3.32 3.71
CA SER A 83 -6.87 -3.80 2.60
C SER A 83 -7.26 -3.08 1.30
N LEU A 84 -6.26 -2.62 0.55
CA LEU A 84 -6.47 -2.07 -0.80
C LEU A 84 -6.34 -3.12 -1.88
N LEU A 85 -5.59 -4.19 -1.61
CA LEU A 85 -5.52 -5.37 -2.45
C LEU A 85 -6.71 -6.29 -2.15
N PRO A 86 -7.25 -7.01 -3.15
CA PRO A 86 -8.20 -8.08 -2.89
C PRO A 86 -7.60 -9.18 -2.03
N LEU A 87 -8.44 -9.97 -1.37
CA LEU A 87 -7.97 -11.12 -0.60
C LEU A 87 -7.31 -12.15 -1.52
N GLY A 88 -6.27 -12.82 -1.02
CA GLY A 88 -5.53 -13.82 -1.77
C GLY A 88 -4.11 -14.05 -1.27
N VAL A 89 -3.37 -14.83 -2.05
CA VAL A 89 -1.97 -15.17 -1.82
C VAL A 89 -1.10 -14.36 -2.76
N TYR A 90 -0.05 -13.76 -2.23
CA TYR A 90 0.86 -12.88 -2.96
C TYR A 90 2.30 -13.24 -2.64
N THR A 91 3.18 -13.26 -3.64
CA THR A 91 4.62 -13.22 -3.38
C THR A 91 5.01 -11.81 -2.94
N CYS A 92 5.88 -11.70 -1.95
CA CYS A 92 6.33 -10.41 -1.44
C CYS A 92 7.79 -10.42 -1.02
N THR A 93 8.35 -9.23 -0.90
CA THR A 93 9.60 -8.99 -0.18
C THR A 93 9.26 -8.50 1.21
N ILE A 94 9.83 -9.17 2.22
CA ILE A 94 9.69 -8.82 3.63
C ILE A 94 10.96 -8.06 4.02
N VAL A 95 10.79 -6.85 4.55
CA VAL A 95 11.91 -6.02 5.02
C VAL A 95 11.83 -5.85 6.53
N ILE A 96 12.85 -6.31 7.26
CA ILE A 96 12.97 -6.22 8.72
C ILE A 96 14.38 -5.77 9.04
N GLU A 97 14.52 -4.67 9.79
CA GLU A 97 15.84 -4.17 10.24
C GLU A 97 16.85 -3.99 9.09
N GLY A 98 16.36 -3.62 7.90
CA GLY A 98 17.19 -3.44 6.70
C GLY A 98 17.49 -4.72 5.91
N PHE A 99 17.18 -5.90 6.46
CA PHE A 99 17.32 -7.18 5.77
C PHE A 99 16.08 -7.50 4.93
N SER A 100 16.30 -8.06 3.75
CA SER A 100 15.24 -8.44 2.81
C SER A 100 15.13 -9.95 2.69
N TYR A 101 13.90 -10.45 2.75
CA TYR A 101 13.58 -11.88 2.63
C TYR A 101 12.48 -12.06 1.59
N ALA A 102 12.59 -13.10 0.77
CA ALA A 102 11.48 -13.53 -0.07
C ALA A 102 10.42 -14.21 0.79
N GLY A 103 9.14 -13.95 0.52
CA GLY A 103 8.05 -14.51 1.29
C GLY A 103 6.75 -14.66 0.51
N VAL A 104 5.81 -15.34 1.15
CA VAL A 104 4.44 -15.46 0.68
C VAL A 104 3.53 -14.80 1.70
N MET A 105 2.78 -13.79 1.25
CA MET A 105 1.78 -13.08 2.04
C MET A 105 0.40 -13.65 1.78
N ASN A 106 -0.23 -14.17 2.83
CA ASN A 106 -1.66 -14.47 2.85
C ASN A 106 -2.42 -13.23 3.32
N LEU A 107 -3.17 -12.62 2.42
CA LEU A 107 -3.96 -11.43 2.68
C LEU A 107 -5.44 -11.83 2.81
N GLY A 108 -5.94 -11.80 4.04
CA GLY A 108 -7.30 -12.20 4.39
C GLY A 108 -7.32 -13.28 5.47
N MET A 109 -8.49 -13.88 5.67
CA MET A 109 -8.60 -15.08 6.51
C MET A 109 -7.94 -16.24 5.77
N ALA A 110 -6.93 -16.87 6.37
CA ALA A 110 -6.34 -18.10 5.87
C ALA A 110 -7.43 -19.20 5.80
N PRO A 111 -7.77 -19.75 4.61
CA PRO A 111 -8.77 -20.82 4.48
C PRO A 111 -8.39 -22.08 5.25
N THR A 112 -7.09 -22.28 5.49
CA THR A 112 -6.51 -23.38 6.26
C THR A 112 -6.81 -23.33 7.76
N MET A 113 -7.57 -22.34 8.24
CA MET A 113 -7.89 -22.14 9.66
C MET A 113 -9.35 -22.49 10.02
N GLN A 114 -10.06 -23.23 9.17
CA GLN A 114 -11.27 -23.94 9.54
C GLN A 114 -11.06 -25.45 9.43
N ARG A 115 -10.95 -26.13 10.58
CA ARG A 115 -11.49 -27.47 10.82
C ARG A 115 -11.52 -27.77 12.31
N HIS A 116 -12.74 -28.06 12.77
CA HIS A 116 -13.23 -28.72 14.00
C HIS A 116 -12.66 -28.32 15.36
#